data_AF-A0A661R6V9-F1
#
_entry.id   AF-A0A661R6V9-F1
#
_cell.length_a   1.000
_cell.length_b   1.000
_cell.length_c   1.000
_cell.angle_alpha   90.00
_cell.angle_beta   90.00
_cell.angle_gamma   90.00
#
_symmetry.space_group_name_H-M   'P 1'
#
loop_
_entity.id
_entity.type
_entity.pdbx_description
1 polymer ?
#
loop_
_entity_poly.entity_id
_entity_poly.type
_entity_poly.pdbx_seq_one_letter_code
_entity_poly.pdbx_strand_id
1 'polypeptide(L)'
;MLPYFDKEEKDFGRWFGDTTSVRITAISAYYSAICCILLLALSIGFNWPDVWLGEDRQLLVLFINPGTILILLFTAWSIFVLNRYHSTRLTALSLFSCFFVATVVLTYFAWGHRGPNWDFYWWLSI
;
A
#
# COMPACT_ATOMS: atom_id res chain seq x y z
N MET A 1 8.87 -28.49 -22.68
CA MET A 1 8.82 -27.01 -22.67
C MET A 1 9.74 -26.55 -21.56
N LEU A 2 10.81 -25.82 -21.87
CA LEU A 2 11.76 -25.33 -20.85
C LEU A 2 11.10 -24.18 -20.07
N PRO A 3 10.85 -24.30 -18.76
CA PRO A 3 10.03 -23.36 -17.96
C PRO A 3 10.70 -22.01 -17.65
N TYR A 4 11.79 -21.67 -18.34
CA TYR A 4 12.67 -20.54 -18.02
C TYR A 4 13.00 -19.70 -19.26
N PHE A 5 12.07 -19.64 -20.21
CA PHE A 5 12.09 -18.58 -21.21
C PHE A 5 11.45 -17.35 -20.58
N ASP A 6 12.24 -16.64 -19.79
CA ASP A 6 11.93 -15.27 -19.39
C ASP A 6 11.73 -14.45 -20.67
N LYS A 7 10.57 -13.79 -20.79
CA LYS A 7 10.14 -13.11 -22.02
C LYS A 7 10.88 -11.80 -22.25
N GLU A 8 11.68 -11.35 -21.29
CA GLU A 8 12.38 -10.08 -21.35
C GLU A 8 13.84 -10.27 -21.76
N GLU A 9 14.15 -9.95 -23.02
CA GLU A 9 15.50 -10.14 -23.61
C GLU A 9 16.58 -9.16 -23.08
N LYS A 10 16.22 -8.17 -22.25
CA LYS A 10 17.14 -7.09 -21.80
C LYS A 10 17.29 -6.98 -20.28
N ASP A 11 18.55 -6.93 -19.84
CA ASP A 11 19.01 -6.66 -18.47
C ASP A 11 18.49 -7.64 -17.41
N PHE A 12 18.78 -8.93 -17.60
CA PHE A 12 18.54 -9.98 -16.60
C PHE A 12 19.19 -9.63 -15.25
N GLY A 13 18.44 -9.81 -14.16
CA GLY A 13 18.93 -9.63 -12.78
C GLY A 13 19.10 -8.17 -12.32
N ARG A 14 18.85 -7.18 -13.18
CA ARG A 14 18.86 -5.76 -12.81
C ARG A 14 17.44 -5.26 -12.52
N TRP A 15 17.15 -5.00 -11.25
CA TRP A 15 15.84 -4.50 -10.80
C TRP A 15 15.52 -3.10 -11.35
N PHE A 16 16.53 -2.25 -11.55
CA PHE A 16 16.41 -0.89 -12.08
C PHE A 16 17.15 -0.71 -13.42
N GLY A 17 17.08 -1.73 -14.29
CA GLY A 17 17.84 -1.74 -15.55
C GLY A 17 17.38 -0.70 -16.58
N ASP A 18 16.12 -0.27 -16.52
CA ASP A 18 15.54 0.65 -17.51
C ASP A 18 14.92 1.89 -16.86
N THR A 19 14.93 3.01 -17.58
CA THR A 19 14.26 4.26 -17.21
C THR A 19 12.78 4.06 -16.90
N THR A 20 12.12 3.13 -17.60
CA THR A 20 10.73 2.73 -17.34
C THR A 20 10.58 2.12 -15.95
N SER A 21 11.48 1.23 -15.53
CA SER A 21 11.42 0.56 -14.22
C SER A 21 11.57 1.56 -13.07
N VAL A 22 12.50 2.51 -13.19
CA VAL A 22 12.69 3.60 -12.23
C VAL A 22 11.44 4.49 -12.16
N ARG A 23 10.87 4.86 -13.32
CA ARG A 23 9.64 5.66 -13.38
C ARG A 23 8.46 4.96 -12.73
N ILE A 24 8.24 3.67 -13.00
CA ILE A 24 7.15 2.89 -12.40
C ILE A 24 7.34 2.74 -10.90
N THR A 25 8.57 2.55 -10.44
CA THR A 25 8.90 2.53 -9.00
C THR A 25 8.50 3.85 -8.35
N ALA A 26 8.93 4.98 -8.93
CA ALA A 26 8.64 6.31 -8.38
C ALA A 26 7.13 6.62 -8.37
N ILE A 27 6.41 6.29 -9.44
CA ILE A 27 4.96 6.49 -9.50
C ILE A 27 4.26 5.59 -8.47
N SER A 28 4.66 4.33 -8.35
CA SER A 28 4.07 3.38 -7.39
C SER A 28 4.34 3.78 -5.95
N ALA A 29 5.54 4.29 -5.67
CA ALA A 29 5.92 4.87 -4.39
C ALA A 29 5.04 6.08 -4.04
N TYR A 30 4.88 7.02 -4.98
CA TYR A 30 4.03 8.20 -4.80
C TYR A 30 2.54 7.83 -4.61
N TYR A 31 2.02 6.93 -5.44
CA TYR A 31 0.67 6.39 -5.32
C TYR A 31 0.44 5.78 -3.94
N SER A 32 1.37 4.93 -3.49
CA SER A 32 1.28 4.30 -2.18
C SER A 32 1.33 5.30 -1.03
N ALA A 33 2.19 6.31 -1.11
CA ALA A 33 2.26 7.36 -0.09
C ALA A 33 0.92 8.09 0.02
N ILE A 34 0.33 8.49 -1.12
CA ILE A 34 -0.98 9.16 -1.14
C ILE A 34 -2.06 8.26 -0.54
N CYS A 35 -2.19 7.02 -1.03
CA CYS A 35 -3.22 6.10 -0.54
C CYS A 35 -3.08 5.85 0.96
N CYS A 36 -1.86 5.64 1.45
CA CYS A 36 -1.59 5.40 2.86
C CYS A 36 -1.92 6.63 3.73
N ILE A 37 -1.48 7.82 3.33
CA ILE A 37 -1.72 9.06 4.09
C ILE A 37 -3.21 9.40 4.10
N LEU A 38 -3.88 9.32 2.94
CA LEU A 38 -5.33 9.58 2.85
C LEU A 38 -6.11 8.60 3.72
N LEU A 39 -5.77 7.31 3.67
CA LEU A 39 -6.50 6.32 4.44
C LEU A 39 -6.26 6.46 5.95
N LEU A 40 -5.04 6.84 6.37
CA LEU A 40 -4.76 7.21 7.76
C LEU A 40 -5.60 8.41 8.19
N ALA A 41 -5.58 9.50 7.40
CA ALA A 41 -6.34 10.71 7.70
C ALA A 41 -7.85 10.45 7.80
N LEU A 42 -8.39 9.62 6.89
CA LEU A 42 -9.80 9.21 6.92
C LEU A 42 -10.10 8.31 8.13
N SER A 43 -9.22 7.35 8.44
CA SER A 43 -9.43 6.44 9.56
C SER A 43 -9.48 7.19 10.90
N ILE A 44 -8.63 8.21 11.05
CA ILE A 44 -8.61 9.11 12.20
C ILE A 44 -9.83 10.02 12.21
N GLY A 45 -10.07 10.75 11.11
CA GLY A 45 -11.14 11.75 11.04
C GLY A 45 -12.55 11.17 11.18
N PHE A 46 -12.74 9.91 10.76
CA PHE A 46 -14.03 9.23 10.82
C PHE A 46 -14.14 8.19 11.96
N ASN A 47 -13.15 8.10 12.87
CA ASN A 47 -13.12 7.14 13.99
C ASN A 47 -13.43 5.69 13.57
N TRP A 48 -12.62 5.14 12.67
CA TRP A 48 -12.80 3.81 12.09
C TRP A 48 -12.17 2.73 12.99
N PRO A 49 -12.90 1.85 13.73
CA PRO A 49 -14.34 1.79 14.03
C PRO A 49 -14.68 1.34 15.48
N ASP A 50 -15.31 2.21 16.27
CA ASP A 50 -16.34 1.81 17.27
C ASP A 50 -17.76 2.22 16.81
N VAL A 51 -17.86 3.03 15.75
CA VAL A 51 -19.09 3.79 15.43
C VAL A 51 -20.06 3.10 14.46
N TRP A 52 -19.61 2.16 13.61
CA TRP A 52 -20.41 1.77 12.43
C TRP A 52 -21.11 0.41 12.49
N LEU A 53 -20.61 -0.58 13.24
CA LEU A 53 -21.07 -1.97 13.11
C LEU A 53 -21.54 -2.64 14.41
N GLY A 54 -21.38 -1.98 15.57
CA GLY A 54 -21.70 -2.54 16.88
C GLY A 54 -20.74 -3.66 17.32
N GLU A 55 -20.61 -3.87 18.62
CA GLU A 55 -19.72 -4.89 19.21
C GLU A 55 -20.01 -6.31 18.68
N ASP A 56 -21.26 -6.60 18.31
CA ASP A 56 -21.72 -7.92 17.85
C ASP A 56 -21.07 -8.37 16.52
N ARG A 57 -20.45 -7.47 15.75
CA ARG A 57 -19.91 -7.75 14.39
C ARG A 57 -18.39 -7.59 14.28
N GLN A 58 -17.67 -7.97 15.33
CA GLN A 58 -16.21 -7.85 15.41
C GLN A 58 -15.46 -8.52 14.23
N LEU A 59 -15.93 -9.66 13.71
CA LEU A 59 -15.32 -10.30 12.54
C LEU A 59 -15.42 -9.45 11.27
N LEU A 60 -16.55 -8.76 11.07
CA LEU A 60 -16.79 -7.95 9.88
C LEU A 60 -15.98 -6.66 9.92
N VAL A 61 -15.82 -6.09 11.10
CA VAL A 61 -14.88 -4.99 11.39
C VAL A 61 -13.43 -5.40 11.09
N LEU A 62 -13.03 -6.61 11.49
CA LEU A 62 -11.70 -7.13 11.20
C LEU A 62 -11.48 -7.30 9.69
N PHE A 63 -12.48 -7.75 8.93
CA PHE A 63 -12.34 -7.88 7.47
C PHE A 63 -12.33 -6.51 6.76
N ILE A 64 -13.18 -5.57 7.17
CA ILE A 64 -13.30 -4.23 6.56
C ILE A 64 -12.49 -3.22 7.38
N ASN A 65 -11.19 -3.48 7.49
CA ASN A 65 -10.25 -2.57 8.13
C ASN A 65 -9.47 -1.75 7.08
N PRO A 66 -8.90 -0.60 7.47
CA PRO A 66 -8.10 0.22 6.57
C PRO A 66 -6.93 -0.53 5.90
N GLY A 67 -6.29 -1.46 6.62
CA GLY A 67 -5.25 -2.32 6.06
C GLY A 67 -5.74 -3.18 4.89
N THR A 68 -6.93 -3.77 4.98
CA THR A 68 -7.54 -4.55 3.89
C THR A 68 -7.77 -3.67 2.67
N ILE A 69 -8.24 -2.43 2.87
CA ILE A 69 -8.45 -1.47 1.77
C ILE A 69 -7.11 -1.13 1.08
N LEU A 70 -6.03 -0.90 1.84
CA LEU A 70 -4.70 -0.67 1.26
C LEU A 70 -4.22 -1.84 0.42
N ILE A 71 -4.38 -3.07 0.92
CA ILE A 71 -4.01 -4.28 0.17
C ILE A 71 -4.77 -4.36 -1.16
N LEU A 72 -6.08 -4.06 -1.14
CA LEU A 72 -6.89 -4.03 -2.36
C LEU A 72 -6.42 -2.95 -3.34
N LEU A 73 -6.08 -1.74 -2.87
CA LEU A 73 -5.55 -0.67 -3.71
C LEU A 73 -4.21 -1.06 -4.34
N PHE A 74 -3.29 -1.65 -3.57
CA PHE A 74 -1.99 -2.08 -4.10
C PHE A 74 -2.12 -3.24 -5.09
N THR A 75 -3.04 -4.16 -4.82
CA THR A 75 -3.34 -5.27 -5.74
C THR A 75 -3.91 -4.72 -7.05
N ALA A 76 -4.90 -3.81 -6.98
CA ALA A 76 -5.47 -3.16 -8.15
C ALA A 76 -4.41 -2.40 -8.96
N TRP A 77 -3.52 -1.67 -8.30
CA TRP A 77 -2.40 -0.99 -8.94
C TRP A 77 -1.45 -1.96 -9.63
N SER A 78 -1.08 -3.08 -8.99
CA SER A 78 -0.21 -4.08 -9.62
C SER A 78 -0.86 -4.71 -10.86
N ILE A 79 -2.17 -5.01 -10.80
CA ILE A 79 -2.92 -5.55 -11.93
C ILE A 79 -2.99 -4.53 -13.06
N PHE A 80 -3.16 -3.25 -12.74
CA PHE A 80 -3.12 -2.17 -13.72
C PHE A 80 -1.76 -2.09 -14.43
N VAL A 81 -0.65 -2.16 -13.69
CA VAL A 81 0.71 -2.18 -14.26
C VAL A 81 0.91 -3.43 -15.14
N LEU A 82 0.44 -4.59 -14.69
CA LEU A 82 0.50 -5.83 -15.47
C LEU A 82 -0.23 -5.70 -16.80
N ASN A 83 -1.45 -5.17 -16.78
CA ASN A 83 -2.27 -4.99 -17.98
C ASN A 83 -1.71 -3.92 -18.93
N ARG A 84 -1.00 -2.91 -18.40
CA ARG A 84 -0.47 -1.81 -19.20
C ARG A 84 0.85 -2.14 -19.88
N TYR A 85 1.72 -2.89 -19.21
CA TYR A 85 3.10 -3.15 -19.64
C TYR A 85 3.37 -4.62 -20.00
N HIS A 86 2.45 -5.54 -19.66
CA HIS A 86 2.59 -6.98 -19.91
C HIS A 86 3.90 -7.59 -19.37
N SER A 87 4.46 -6.98 -18.32
CA SER A 87 5.73 -7.35 -17.70
C SER A 87 5.50 -7.79 -16.26
N THR A 88 5.86 -9.03 -15.95
CA THR A 88 5.82 -9.57 -14.58
C THR A 88 6.84 -8.86 -13.68
N ARG A 89 8.01 -8.49 -14.23
CA ARG A 89 9.05 -7.74 -13.52
C ARG A 89 8.54 -6.38 -13.05
N LEU A 90 7.97 -5.58 -13.95
CA LEU A 90 7.44 -4.25 -13.60
C LEU A 90 6.27 -4.34 -12.61
N THR A 91 5.46 -5.40 -12.70
CA THR A 91 4.36 -5.67 -11.78
C THR A 91 4.86 -6.00 -10.37
N ALA A 92 5.88 -6.84 -10.25
CA ALA A 92 6.49 -7.14 -8.95
C ALA A 92 7.16 -5.90 -8.36
N LEU A 93 7.84 -5.12 -9.19
CA LEU A 93 8.50 -3.86 -8.81
C LEU A 93 7.50 -2.85 -8.26
N SER A 94 6.35 -2.66 -8.92
CA SER A 94 5.32 -1.73 -8.48
C SER A 94 4.70 -2.16 -7.14
N LEU A 95 4.33 -3.44 -7.02
CA LEU A 95 3.76 -4.00 -5.80
C LEU A 95 4.72 -3.88 -4.62
N PHE A 96 5.99 -4.29 -4.81
CA PHE A 96 7.04 -4.16 -3.81
C PHE A 96 7.24 -2.71 -3.38
N SER A 97 7.29 -1.78 -4.33
CA SER A 97 7.45 -0.34 -4.04
C SER A 97 6.29 0.19 -3.22
N CYS A 98 5.05 -0.20 -3.52
CA CYS A 98 3.90 0.17 -2.70
C CYS A 98 4.03 -0.38 -1.28
N PHE A 99 4.28 -1.68 -1.13
CA PHE A 99 4.45 -2.28 0.20
C PHE A 99 5.58 -1.65 1.01
N PHE A 100 6.72 -1.39 0.39
CA PHE A 100 7.86 -0.79 1.06
C PHE A 100 7.55 0.61 1.58
N VAL A 101 6.98 1.48 0.74
CA VAL A 101 6.60 2.85 1.14
C VAL A 101 5.51 2.82 2.20
N ALA A 102 4.46 2.02 2.04
CA ALA A 102 3.42 1.87 3.04
C ALA A 102 3.99 1.40 4.38
N THR A 103 4.90 0.44 4.36
CA THR A 103 5.57 -0.07 5.57
C THR A 103 6.34 1.05 6.26
N VAL A 104 7.12 1.84 5.52
CA VAL A 104 7.86 2.99 6.08
C VAL A 104 6.90 4.01 6.70
N VAL A 105 5.86 4.41 5.97
CA VAL A 105 4.87 5.41 6.44
C VAL A 105 4.14 4.91 7.68
N LEU A 106 3.61 3.68 7.66
CA LEU A 106 2.90 3.09 8.79
C LEU A 106 3.80 2.88 10.00
N THR A 107 5.08 2.50 9.78
CA THR A 107 6.05 2.35 10.87
C THR A 107 6.36 3.68 11.51
N TYR A 108 6.64 4.72 10.71
CA TYR A 108 6.87 6.07 11.20
C TYR A 108 5.66 6.60 11.97
N PHE A 109 4.46 6.42 11.41
CA PHE A 109 3.22 6.82 12.05
C PHE A 109 3.01 6.08 13.38
N ALA A 110 3.16 4.75 13.40
CA ALA A 110 3.01 3.95 14.61
C ALA A 110 4.06 4.33 15.69
N TRP A 111 5.28 4.68 15.29
CA TRP A 111 6.35 5.07 16.21
C TRP A 111 6.18 6.51 16.74
N GLY A 112 5.96 7.48 15.85
CA GLY A 112 5.94 8.89 16.22
C GLY A 112 4.58 9.42 16.65
N HIS A 113 3.49 8.74 16.29
CA HIS A 113 2.13 9.28 16.40
C HIS A 113 1.16 8.47 17.28
N ARG A 114 1.61 7.42 17.96
CA ARG A 114 0.77 6.71 18.93
C ARG A 114 0.76 7.38 20.30
N GLY A 115 -0.40 7.87 20.74
CA GLY A 115 -0.78 8.03 22.14
C GLY A 115 -1.67 6.87 22.65
N PRO A 116 -2.07 6.87 23.93
CA PRO A 116 -2.86 5.80 24.53
C PRO A 116 -4.20 5.75 23.78
N ASN A 117 -4.72 4.57 23.45
CA ASN A 117 -5.99 4.40 22.73
C ASN A 117 -6.08 5.07 21.35
N TRP A 118 -4.96 5.32 20.65
CA TRP A 118 -4.96 6.07 19.37
C TRP A 118 -5.36 7.56 19.50
N ASP A 119 -5.40 8.10 20.73
CA ASP A 119 -5.56 9.53 20.95
C ASP A 119 -4.28 10.28 20.62
N PHE A 120 -4.42 11.35 19.84
CA PHE A 120 -3.33 12.28 19.54
C PHE A 120 -3.16 13.28 20.68
N TYR A 121 -2.01 13.30 21.35
CA TYR A 121 -1.74 14.29 22.42
C TYR A 121 -1.75 15.76 21.96
N TRP A 122 -1.68 16.00 20.65
CA TRP A 122 -1.56 17.33 20.05
C TRP A 122 -2.77 17.77 19.24
N TRP A 123 -3.79 16.91 19.12
CA TRP A 123 -5.09 17.31 18.57
C TRP A 123 -6.02 17.56 19.76
N LEU A 124 -6.78 18.65 19.73
CA LEU A 124 -7.81 18.92 20.73
C LEU A 124 -8.88 17.85 20.61
N SER A 125 -8.73 16.76 21.36
CA SER A 125 -9.82 15.86 21.71
C SER A 125 -10.79 16.66 22.58
N ILE A 126 -11.86 17.16 21.96
CA ILE A 126 -13.05 17.69 22.65
C ILE A 126 -13.90 16.50 23.06
#